data_AF-A0AAX6BDG8-F1
#
_entry.id   AF-A0AAX6BDG8-F1
#
_cell.length_a   1.000
_cell.length_b   1.000
_cell.length_c   1.000
_cell.angle_alpha   90.00
_cell.angle_beta   90.00
_cell.angle_gamma   90.00
#
_symmetry.space_group_name_H-M   'P 1'
#
loop_
_entity.id
_entity.type
_entity.pdbx_description
1 polymer ?
#
loop_
_entity_poly.entity_id
_entity_poly.type
_entity_poly.pdbx_seq_one_letter_code
_entity_poly.pdbx_strand_id
1 'polypeptide(L)'
;MSQLTTGFVIQPRLAFQNKRDQVLYNFFVSEANFVSNTYCERGQLRARVKDLAEIFGHSENIIRACINRLVEEGFIEKKRLKGSEGLLITVVNYSEYQSLETYQKSKETKIEPPKELVQLVESESNPFDQIENKFIQQRGSGLNISASDAQSIHEVLKLGIPLETLLEWMDTIYEHYLKRNNGRTIRAFKYYEEAIKTQQQKLQQPKTNVTPFPKPKKENSIDALARFAQKHGVKLGGTHDGNT
;
A
#
# COMPACT_ATOMS: atom_id res chain seq x y z
N MET A 1 8.78 -36.40 25.86
CA MET A 1 8.00 -35.39 26.61
C MET A 1 7.98 -34.12 25.79
N SER A 2 6.82 -33.71 25.25
CA SER A 2 6.71 -32.43 24.54
C SER A 2 6.74 -31.30 25.59
N GLN A 3 7.88 -30.63 25.71
CA GLN A 3 7.92 -29.38 26.44
C GLN A 3 7.10 -28.37 25.64
N LEU A 4 5.96 -27.95 26.20
CA LEU A 4 5.31 -26.71 25.79
C LEU A 4 6.32 -25.60 26.03
N THR A 5 7.01 -25.15 24.98
CA THR A 5 7.91 -24.01 25.08
C THR A 5 7.05 -22.75 25.14
N THR A 6 6.68 -22.34 26.35
CA THR A 6 5.98 -21.08 26.61
C THR A 6 7.00 -19.94 26.62
N GLY A 7 7.48 -19.54 25.45
CA GLY A 7 8.42 -18.45 25.32
C GLY A 7 8.41 -17.89 23.91
N PHE A 8 8.31 -16.57 23.79
CA PHE A 8 8.49 -15.86 22.54
C PHE A 8 9.67 -14.91 22.67
N VAL A 9 10.42 -14.74 21.59
CA VAL A 9 11.52 -13.78 21.50
C VAL A 9 11.01 -12.57 20.73
N ILE A 10 11.18 -11.40 21.30
CA ILE A 10 10.80 -10.14 20.67
C ILE A 10 11.94 -9.71 19.73
N GLN A 11 11.66 -9.70 18.44
CA GLN A 11 12.62 -9.25 17.42
C GLN A 11 12.43 -7.74 17.19
N PRO A 12 13.44 -6.90 17.48
CA PRO A 12 13.31 -5.46 17.27
C PRO A 12 13.29 -5.13 15.77
N ARG A 13 12.51 -4.12 15.36
CA ARG A 13 12.40 -3.67 13.96
C ARG A 13 13.54 -2.73 13.57
N LEU A 14 14.77 -3.23 13.65
CA LEU A 14 15.96 -2.47 13.29
C LEU A 14 16.15 -2.42 11.78
N ALA A 15 16.72 -1.32 11.27
CA ALA A 15 17.05 -1.16 9.86
C ALA A 15 18.47 -1.70 9.60
N PHE A 16 18.59 -2.61 8.63
CA PHE A 16 19.86 -3.18 8.21
C PHE A 16 20.09 -2.91 6.72
N GLN A 17 21.29 -2.46 6.36
CA GLN A 17 21.67 -2.30 4.96
C GLN A 17 21.78 -3.66 4.26
N ASN A 18 22.35 -4.66 4.93
CA ASN A 18 22.55 -5.99 4.38
C ASN A 18 21.61 -7.02 5.03
N LYS A 19 20.94 -7.83 4.19
CA LYS A 19 20.05 -8.90 4.67
C LYS A 19 20.78 -10.02 5.42
N ARG A 20 22.05 -10.30 5.09
CA ARG A 20 22.85 -11.29 5.82
C ARG A 20 23.13 -10.85 7.26
N ASP A 21 23.37 -9.56 7.45
CA ASP A 21 23.62 -8.98 8.78
C ASP A 21 22.34 -9.05 9.61
N GLN A 22 21.19 -8.70 9.01
CA GLN A 22 19.87 -8.86 9.64
C GLN A 22 19.60 -10.30 10.08
N VAL A 23 19.83 -11.29 9.22
CA VAL A 23 19.60 -12.70 9.53
C VAL A 23 20.51 -13.16 10.68
N LEU A 24 21.78 -12.79 10.63
CA LEU A 24 22.74 -13.15 11.68
C LEU A 24 22.41 -12.47 13.01
N TYR A 25 22.00 -11.21 12.99
CA TYR A 25 21.54 -10.49 14.17
C TYR A 25 20.30 -11.14 14.79
N ASN A 26 19.28 -11.44 13.98
CA ASN A 26 18.06 -12.07 14.46
C ASN A 26 18.34 -13.41 15.15
N PHE A 27 19.30 -14.18 14.63
CA PHE A 27 19.80 -15.39 15.25
C PHE A 27 20.48 -15.13 16.60
N PHE A 28 21.31 -14.09 16.70
CA PHE A 28 21.89 -13.71 17.99
C PHE A 28 20.83 -13.31 19.01
N VAL A 29 19.79 -12.59 18.60
CA VAL A 29 18.66 -12.25 19.47
C VAL A 29 17.90 -13.51 19.92
N SER A 30 17.70 -14.49 19.03
CA SER A 30 16.97 -15.72 19.40
C SER A 30 17.76 -16.63 20.32
N GLU A 31 19.08 -16.75 20.11
CA GLU A 31 19.95 -17.66 20.86
C GLU A 31 20.59 -17.03 22.09
N ALA A 32 20.54 -15.70 22.22
CA ALA A 32 21.03 -15.02 23.41
C ALA A 32 20.27 -15.47 24.66
N ASN A 33 21.01 -15.64 25.75
CA ASN A 33 20.45 -16.08 27.01
C ASN A 33 19.35 -15.15 27.50
N PHE A 34 18.14 -15.67 27.67
CA PHE A 34 17.07 -14.90 28.31
C PHE A 34 17.31 -14.74 29.81
N VAL A 35 17.81 -15.78 30.49
CA VAL A 35 18.17 -15.73 31.92
C VAL A 35 19.67 -15.97 32.04
N SER A 36 20.34 -15.16 32.86
CA SER A 36 21.76 -15.34 33.16
C SER A 36 22.01 -16.71 33.76
N ASN A 37 23.09 -17.36 33.33
CA ASN A 37 23.57 -18.63 33.87
C ASN A 37 25.07 -18.55 34.17
N THR A 38 25.68 -19.66 34.57
CA THR A 38 27.10 -19.73 34.93
C THR A 38 28.05 -19.32 33.79
N TYR A 39 27.61 -19.43 32.54
CA TYR A 39 28.46 -19.27 31.35
C TYR A 39 28.20 -17.99 30.57
N CYS A 40 26.96 -17.49 30.59
CA CYS A 40 26.49 -16.35 29.83
C CYS A 40 25.47 -15.56 30.64
N GLU A 41 25.63 -14.24 30.67
CA GLU A 41 24.64 -13.34 31.24
C GLU A 41 23.45 -13.16 30.27
N ARG A 42 22.38 -12.54 30.75
CA ARG A 42 21.23 -12.18 29.92
C ARG A 42 21.67 -11.34 28.71
N GLY A 43 21.21 -11.72 27.53
CA GLY A 43 21.59 -11.08 26.26
C GLY A 43 22.92 -11.54 25.68
N GLN A 44 23.60 -12.50 26.31
CA GLN A 44 24.87 -13.04 25.81
C GLN A 44 24.69 -14.43 25.20
N LEU A 45 25.51 -14.73 24.18
CA LEU A 45 25.70 -16.08 23.65
C LEU A 45 27.17 -16.35 23.38
N ARG A 46 27.55 -17.63 23.40
CA ARG A 46 28.85 -18.12 22.94
C ARG A 46 28.70 -18.63 21.52
N ALA A 47 29.53 -18.14 20.61
CA ALA A 47 29.48 -18.53 19.22
C ALA A 47 30.89 -18.80 18.67
N ARG A 48 31.01 -19.83 17.84
CA ARG A 48 32.22 -20.06 17.04
C ARG A 48 31.91 -19.69 15.60
N VAL A 49 32.84 -18.97 14.98
CA VAL A 49 32.68 -18.53 13.58
C VAL A 49 32.52 -19.72 12.64
N LYS A 50 33.21 -20.84 12.91
CA LYS A 50 33.09 -22.07 12.13
C LYS A 50 31.68 -22.64 12.17
N ASP A 51 31.10 -22.78 13.36
CA ASP A 51 29.75 -23.33 13.54
C ASP A 51 28.72 -22.42 12.86
N LEU A 52 28.87 -21.09 12.97
CA LEU A 52 28.02 -20.13 12.26
C LEU A 52 28.16 -20.27 10.74
N ALA A 53 29.39 -20.44 10.23
CA ALA A 53 29.64 -20.64 8.80
C ALA A 53 28.93 -21.88 8.26
N GLU A 54 28.95 -22.97 9.03
CA GLU A 54 28.23 -24.22 8.70
C GLU A 54 26.70 -24.03 8.73
N ILE A 55 26.16 -23.40 9.78
CA ILE A 55 24.72 -23.15 9.94
C ILE A 55 24.15 -22.27 8.80
N PHE A 56 24.85 -21.19 8.47
CA PHE A 56 24.39 -20.21 7.49
C PHE A 56 24.84 -20.51 6.05
N GLY A 57 25.62 -21.58 5.83
CA GLY A 57 26.09 -21.97 4.49
C GLY A 57 26.97 -20.89 3.83
N HIS A 58 27.80 -20.22 4.63
CA HIS A 58 28.64 -19.11 4.18
C HIS A 58 30.08 -19.30 4.64
N SER A 59 31.05 -18.70 3.94
CA SER A 59 32.45 -18.80 4.38
C SER A 59 32.68 -18.08 5.70
N GLU A 60 33.63 -18.56 6.50
CA GLU A 60 33.96 -17.92 7.78
C GLU A 60 34.34 -16.44 7.62
N ASN A 61 34.93 -16.05 6.47
CA ASN A 61 35.29 -14.66 6.18
C ASN A 61 34.04 -13.78 6.03
N ILE A 62 32.99 -14.29 5.39
CA ILE A 62 31.71 -13.57 5.28
C ILE A 62 31.10 -13.40 6.68
N ILE A 63 31.06 -14.46 7.49
CA ILE A 63 30.54 -14.40 8.85
C ILE A 63 31.31 -13.40 9.71
N ARG A 64 32.65 -13.41 9.66
CA ARG A 64 33.50 -12.42 10.35
C ARG A 64 33.17 -10.99 9.90
N ALA A 65 33.00 -10.78 8.60
CA ALA A 65 32.65 -9.46 8.06
C ALA A 65 31.27 -9.00 8.54
N CYS A 66 30.26 -9.89 8.58
CA CYS A 66 28.94 -9.58 9.14
C CYS A 66 29.04 -9.21 10.62
N ILE A 67 29.74 -10.02 11.43
CA ILE A 67 29.94 -9.74 12.86
C ILE A 67 30.62 -8.38 13.06
N ASN A 68 31.63 -8.05 12.25
CA ASN A 68 32.32 -6.75 12.35
C ASN A 68 31.36 -5.60 12.07
N ARG A 69 30.56 -5.68 10.99
CA ARG A 69 29.56 -4.64 10.67
C ARG A 69 28.53 -4.48 11.77
N LEU A 70 28.02 -5.57 12.33
CA LEU A 70 27.07 -5.53 13.45
C LEU A 70 27.67 -4.88 14.71
N VAL A 71 28.99 -5.00 14.92
CA VAL A 71 29.69 -4.29 16.01
C VAL A 71 29.87 -2.81 15.69
N GLU A 72 30.29 -2.48 14.46
CA GLU A 72 30.47 -1.10 13.98
C GLU A 72 29.17 -0.30 14.02
N GLU A 73 28.05 -0.94 13.68
CA GLU A 73 26.71 -0.36 13.71
C GLU A 73 26.10 -0.32 15.13
N GLY A 74 26.79 -0.86 16.13
CA GLY A 74 26.35 -0.83 17.53
C GLY A 74 25.22 -1.81 17.88
N PHE A 75 24.96 -2.81 17.04
CA PHE A 75 23.93 -3.82 17.29
C PHE A 75 24.37 -4.89 18.29
N ILE A 76 25.67 -5.23 18.28
CA ILE A 76 26.25 -6.22 19.18
C ILE A 76 27.61 -5.76 19.70
N GLU A 77 28.01 -6.29 20.85
CA GLU A 77 29.41 -6.31 21.27
C GLU A 77 29.99 -7.70 21.10
N LYS A 78 31.30 -7.79 20.88
CA LYS A 78 32.02 -9.07 20.84
C LYS A 78 33.24 -9.05 21.74
N LYS A 79 33.47 -10.15 22.46
CA LYS A 79 34.70 -10.40 23.21
C LYS A 79 35.25 -11.77 22.84
N ARG A 80 36.57 -11.88 22.66
CA ARG A 80 37.21 -13.17 22.42
C ARG A 80 37.31 -13.92 23.75
N LEU A 81 36.82 -15.16 23.79
CA LEU A 81 36.96 -16.00 24.97
C LEU A 81 38.36 -16.63 25.01
N LYS A 82 38.81 -17.01 26.20
CA LYS A 82 40.13 -17.64 26.39
C LYS A 82 40.16 -19.00 25.68
N GLY A 83 41.29 -19.32 25.05
CA GLY A 83 41.48 -20.60 24.37
C GLY A 83 40.66 -20.76 23.07
N SER A 84 40.13 -21.96 22.86
CA SER A 84 39.35 -22.35 21.67
C SER A 84 37.82 -22.20 21.85
N GLU A 85 37.39 -21.49 22.90
CA GLU A 85 35.98 -21.36 23.29
C GLU A 85 35.16 -20.46 22.36
N GLY A 86 35.82 -19.67 21.50
CA GLY A 86 35.17 -18.85 20.47
C GLY A 86 34.98 -17.38 20.86
N LEU A 87 33.82 -16.84 20.51
CA LEU A 87 33.42 -15.46 20.75
C LEU A 87 32.27 -15.42 21.75
N LEU A 88 32.33 -14.49 22.70
CA LEU A 88 31.19 -14.05 23.49
C LEU A 88 30.55 -12.88 22.75
N ILE A 89 29.32 -13.07 22.30
CA ILE A 89 28.52 -12.03 21.64
C ILE A 89 27.52 -11.51 22.67
N THR A 90 27.43 -10.20 22.81
CA THR A 90 26.43 -9.52 23.64
C THR A 90 25.51 -8.74 22.73
N VAL A 91 24.21 -9.00 22.77
CA VAL A 91 23.22 -8.21 22.02
C VAL A 91 22.95 -6.91 22.78
N VAL A 92 23.20 -5.77 22.14
CA VAL A 92 22.97 -4.45 22.74
C VAL A 92 21.47 -4.24 22.93
N ASN A 93 21.07 -3.67 24.08
CA ASN A 93 19.68 -3.41 24.49
C ASN A 93 18.77 -4.65 24.55
N TYR A 94 19.34 -5.86 24.64
CA TYR A 94 18.57 -7.11 24.68
C TYR A 94 17.49 -7.13 25.77
N SER A 95 17.84 -6.70 26.99
CA SER A 95 16.90 -6.69 28.11
C SER A 95 15.70 -5.78 27.87
N GLU A 96 15.91 -4.63 27.22
CA GLU A 96 14.85 -3.69 26.86
C GLU A 96 13.94 -4.29 25.78
N TYR A 97 14.52 -4.94 24.77
CA TYR A 97 13.77 -5.58 23.69
C TYR A 97 12.92 -6.74 24.21
N GLN A 98 13.45 -7.55 25.12
CA GLN A 98 12.75 -8.70 25.66
C GLN A 98 11.82 -8.37 26.84
N SER A 99 11.77 -7.12 27.30
CA SER A 99 10.83 -6.70 28.34
C SER A 99 9.45 -6.39 27.74
N LEU A 100 8.41 -6.97 28.33
CA LEU A 100 7.02 -6.66 27.96
C LEU A 100 6.54 -5.31 28.54
N GLU A 101 7.30 -4.72 29.46
CA GLU A 101 6.97 -3.43 30.07
C GLU A 101 6.85 -2.32 29.01
N THR A 102 7.65 -2.41 27.93
CA THR A 102 7.60 -1.49 26.79
C THR A 102 6.25 -1.55 26.07
N TYR A 103 5.63 -2.73 25.98
CA TYR A 103 4.29 -2.93 25.39
C TYR A 103 3.17 -2.61 26.38
N GLN A 104 3.46 -2.66 27.67
CA GLN A 104 2.52 -2.25 28.72
C GLN A 104 2.47 -0.73 28.90
N LYS A 105 3.19 0.06 28.08
CA LYS A 105 3.15 1.53 28.13
C LYS A 105 1.70 2.01 28.13
N SER A 106 1.35 2.49 29.33
CA SER A 106 0.24 3.36 29.71
C SER A 106 -0.33 4.16 28.56
N LYS A 107 -1.65 4.34 28.56
CA LYS A 107 -2.49 5.16 27.68
C LYS A 107 -2.02 6.62 27.44
N GLU A 108 -0.84 7.03 27.88
CA GLU A 108 -0.41 8.43 27.98
C GLU A 108 0.96 8.77 27.37
N THR A 109 1.78 7.82 26.90
CA THR A 109 3.04 8.20 26.22
C THR A 109 2.83 8.25 24.71
N LYS A 110 2.47 9.44 24.20
CA LYS A 110 2.63 9.77 22.77
C LYS A 110 4.13 9.75 22.45
N ILE A 111 4.62 8.62 21.98
CA ILE A 111 5.93 8.54 21.33
C ILE A 111 5.74 9.23 19.98
N GLU A 112 6.19 10.47 19.85
CA GLU A 112 6.19 11.13 18.55
C GLU A 112 7.14 10.35 17.62
N PRO A 113 6.63 9.81 16.48
CA PRO A 113 7.47 9.08 15.55
C PRO A 113 8.56 10.01 14.98
N PRO A 114 9.76 9.49 14.68
CA PRO A 114 10.80 10.25 14.00
C PRO A 114 10.24 10.92 12.75
N LYS A 115 10.40 12.25 12.65
CA LYS A 115 9.80 13.11 11.60
C LYS A 115 10.06 12.62 10.16
N GLU A 116 11.13 11.85 9.93
CA GLU A 116 11.44 11.25 8.62
C GLU A 116 10.51 10.10 8.21
N LEU A 117 9.93 9.34 9.15
CA LEU A 117 9.00 8.25 8.84
C LEU A 117 7.53 8.72 8.70
N VAL A 118 7.22 9.93 9.16
CA VAL A 118 5.87 10.51 9.09
C VAL A 118 5.46 10.80 7.64
N GLN A 119 6.43 11.09 6.77
CA GLN A 119 6.16 11.44 5.37
C GLN A 119 5.63 10.28 4.51
N LEU A 120 5.75 9.02 4.97
CA LEU A 120 5.25 7.84 4.25
C LEU A 120 3.97 7.25 4.84
N VAL A 121 3.55 7.67 6.05
CA VAL A 121 2.38 7.14 6.77
C VAL A 121 1.21 8.14 6.79
N GLU A 122 1.42 9.40 6.41
CA GLU A 122 0.31 10.35 6.21
C GLU A 122 -0.56 10.05 4.97
N SER A 123 -0.20 9.05 4.17
CA SER A 123 -0.94 8.63 2.96
C SER A 123 -2.25 7.88 3.24
N GLU A 124 -2.59 7.58 4.51
CA GLU A 124 -3.95 7.16 4.86
C GLU A 124 -4.89 8.35 5.11
N SER A 125 -4.39 9.59 5.20
CA SER A 125 -5.21 10.75 5.57
C SER A 125 -5.54 11.71 4.44
N ASN A 126 -4.86 11.63 3.29
CA ASN A 126 -5.14 12.52 2.17
C ASN A 126 -6.42 12.08 1.43
N PRO A 127 -7.45 12.94 1.31
CA PRO A 127 -8.65 12.63 0.52
C PRO A 127 -8.36 12.18 -0.91
N PHE A 128 -7.28 12.70 -1.51
CA PHE A 128 -6.84 12.29 -2.84
C PHE A 128 -6.45 10.80 -2.88
N ASP A 129 -5.59 10.37 -1.96
CA ASP A 129 -5.05 9.01 -1.93
C ASP A 129 -6.18 7.99 -1.69
N GLN A 130 -7.18 8.33 -0.87
CA GLN A 130 -8.35 7.47 -0.66
C GLN A 130 -9.18 7.29 -1.93
N ILE A 131 -9.41 8.37 -2.68
CA ILE A 131 -10.14 8.34 -3.96
C ILE A 131 -9.33 7.59 -5.03
N GLU A 132 -8.03 7.84 -5.10
CA GLU A 132 -7.12 7.16 -6.02
C GLU A 132 -7.12 5.64 -5.78
N ASN A 133 -6.90 5.24 -4.53
CA ASN A 133 -6.90 3.82 -4.14
C ASN A 133 -8.23 3.15 -4.45
N LYS A 134 -9.35 3.82 -4.15
CA LYS A 134 -10.70 3.32 -4.46
C LYS A 134 -10.88 3.13 -5.98
N PHE A 135 -10.45 4.10 -6.78
CA PHE A 135 -10.53 4.01 -8.23
C PHE A 135 -9.65 2.89 -8.80
N ILE A 136 -8.42 2.74 -8.33
CA ILE A 136 -7.52 1.65 -8.75
C ILE A 136 -8.15 0.29 -8.46
N GLN A 137 -8.72 0.12 -7.26
CA GLN A 137 -9.42 -1.10 -6.86
C GLN A 137 -10.60 -1.43 -7.80
N GLN A 138 -11.47 -0.45 -8.06
CA GLN A 138 -12.65 -0.65 -8.92
C GLN A 138 -12.27 -0.85 -10.40
N ARG A 139 -11.21 -0.20 -10.89
CA ARG A 139 -10.73 -0.36 -12.27
C ARG A 139 -10.21 -1.77 -12.55
N GLY A 140 -9.71 -2.46 -11.53
CA GLY A 140 -9.21 -3.84 -11.61
C GLY A 140 -8.02 -4.02 -12.55
N SER A 141 -7.28 -2.94 -12.84
CA SER A 141 -6.10 -2.97 -13.72
C SER A 141 -5.15 -1.81 -13.43
N GLY A 142 -3.84 -2.08 -13.53
CA GLY A 142 -2.77 -1.12 -13.27
C GLY A 142 -2.62 -0.76 -11.79
N LEU A 143 -1.42 -0.33 -11.39
CA LEU A 143 -1.11 0.05 -10.00
C LEU A 143 -1.13 1.57 -9.78
N ASN A 144 -1.13 2.37 -10.85
CA ASN A 144 -1.07 3.82 -10.80
C ASN A 144 -2.16 4.45 -11.69
N ILE A 145 -2.55 5.70 -11.42
CA ILE A 145 -3.45 6.47 -12.28
C ILE A 145 -2.67 7.31 -13.29
N SER A 146 -3.35 7.77 -14.36
CA SER A 146 -2.74 8.71 -15.30
C SER A 146 -2.78 10.14 -14.74
N ALA A 147 -1.93 11.04 -15.27
CA ALA A 147 -1.98 12.46 -14.91
C ALA A 147 -3.34 13.12 -15.17
N SER A 148 -4.07 12.66 -16.19
CA SER A 148 -5.43 13.12 -16.50
C SER A 148 -6.45 12.67 -15.45
N ASP A 149 -6.31 11.43 -14.96
CA ASP A 149 -7.15 10.91 -13.88
C ASP A 149 -6.87 11.66 -12.57
N ALA A 150 -5.60 11.90 -12.26
CA ALA A 150 -5.19 12.70 -11.10
C ALA A 150 -5.81 14.11 -11.13
N GLN A 151 -5.77 14.79 -12.29
CA GLN A 151 -6.43 16.08 -12.45
C GLN A 151 -7.94 15.99 -12.21
N SER A 152 -8.58 14.93 -12.71
CA SER A 152 -10.02 14.71 -12.54
C SER A 152 -10.41 14.50 -11.07
N ILE A 153 -9.56 13.81 -10.29
CA ILE A 153 -9.73 13.66 -8.83
C ILE A 153 -9.64 15.02 -8.13
N HIS A 154 -8.65 15.84 -8.48
CA HIS A 154 -8.54 17.19 -7.93
C HIS A 154 -9.76 18.06 -8.25
N GLU A 155 -10.31 17.97 -9.47
CA GLU A 155 -11.54 18.70 -9.83
C GLU A 155 -12.75 18.27 -9.00
N VAL A 156 -12.86 16.98 -8.65
CA VAL A 156 -13.91 16.47 -7.77
C VAL A 156 -13.72 16.96 -6.34
N LEU A 157 -12.49 16.95 -5.82
CA LEU A 157 -12.19 17.46 -4.47
C LEU A 157 -12.52 18.95 -4.33
N LYS A 158 -12.29 19.76 -5.37
CA LYS A 158 -12.66 21.19 -5.40
C LYS A 158 -14.15 21.44 -5.23
N LEU A 159 -15.01 20.44 -5.45
CA LEU A 159 -16.47 20.58 -5.27
C LEU A 159 -16.89 20.64 -3.80
N GLY A 160 -15.97 20.39 -2.85
CA GLY A 160 -16.22 20.49 -1.41
C GLY A 160 -17.18 19.42 -0.87
N ILE A 161 -17.30 18.29 -1.57
CA ILE A 161 -18.15 17.17 -1.16
C ILE A 161 -17.44 16.42 -0.01
N PRO A 162 -18.14 16.05 1.09
CA PRO A 162 -17.55 15.20 2.12
C PRO A 162 -17.02 13.89 1.54
N LEU A 163 -15.81 13.49 1.96
CA LEU A 163 -15.09 12.34 1.40
C LEU A 163 -15.91 11.04 1.47
N GLU A 164 -16.57 10.79 2.59
CA GLU A 164 -17.43 9.61 2.79
C GLU A 164 -18.54 9.52 1.73
N THR A 165 -19.24 10.64 1.50
CA THR A 165 -20.28 10.74 0.47
C THR A 165 -19.72 10.50 -0.92
N LEU A 166 -18.52 11.00 -1.19
CA LEU A 166 -17.87 10.82 -2.47
C LEU A 166 -17.50 9.36 -2.74
N LEU A 167 -16.95 8.67 -1.74
CA LEU A 167 -16.60 7.25 -1.83
C LEU A 167 -17.86 6.39 -2.03
N GLU A 168 -18.95 6.71 -1.34
CA GLU A 168 -20.26 6.07 -1.54
C GLU A 168 -20.78 6.30 -2.97
N TRP A 169 -20.68 7.53 -3.49
CA TRP A 169 -21.07 7.83 -4.87
C TRP A 169 -20.22 7.05 -5.88
N MET A 170 -18.92 6.89 -5.64
CA MET A 170 -18.07 6.05 -6.50
C MET A 170 -18.55 4.60 -6.52
N ASP A 171 -18.91 4.02 -5.39
CA ASP A 171 -19.48 2.65 -5.33
C ASP A 171 -20.78 2.55 -6.13
N THR A 172 -21.73 3.47 -5.91
CA THR A 172 -23.01 3.46 -6.64
C THR A 172 -22.85 3.63 -8.16
N ILE A 173 -21.96 4.54 -8.59
CA ILE A 173 -21.64 4.77 -10.00
C ILE A 173 -21.04 3.51 -10.62
N TYR A 174 -20.10 2.88 -9.92
CA TYR A 174 -19.42 1.69 -10.39
C TYR A 174 -20.36 0.48 -10.53
N GLU A 175 -21.19 0.20 -9.51
CA GLU A 175 -22.17 -0.89 -9.57
C GLU A 175 -23.17 -0.71 -10.72
N HIS A 176 -23.65 0.52 -10.92
CA HIS A 176 -24.56 0.82 -12.02
C HIS A 176 -23.87 0.64 -13.39
N TYR A 177 -22.61 1.04 -13.53
CA TYR A 177 -21.83 0.84 -14.75
C TYR A 177 -21.61 -0.65 -15.04
N LEU A 178 -21.21 -1.44 -14.04
CA LEU A 178 -21.00 -2.88 -14.16
C LEU A 178 -22.25 -3.59 -14.68
N LYS A 179 -23.41 -3.30 -14.09
CA LYS A 179 -24.71 -3.87 -14.49
C LYS A 179 -25.07 -3.54 -15.93
N ARG A 180 -24.76 -2.32 -16.39
CA ARG A 180 -25.10 -1.85 -17.74
C ARG A 180 -24.13 -2.31 -18.82
N ASN A 181 -22.86 -2.53 -18.48
CA ASN A 181 -21.78 -2.79 -19.44
C ASN A 181 -21.23 -4.22 -19.39
N ASN A 182 -22.09 -5.19 -19.08
CA ASN A 182 -21.75 -6.62 -19.05
C ASN A 182 -20.51 -6.92 -18.18
N GLY A 183 -20.39 -6.27 -17.02
CA GLY A 183 -19.28 -6.48 -16.08
C GLY A 183 -17.96 -5.82 -16.47
N ARG A 184 -17.91 -4.99 -17.52
CA ARG A 184 -16.71 -4.19 -17.84
C ARG A 184 -16.51 -3.09 -16.78
N THR A 185 -15.25 -2.87 -16.39
CA THR A 185 -14.86 -1.84 -15.42
C THR A 185 -14.71 -0.46 -16.06
N ILE A 186 -14.78 0.59 -15.23
CA ILE A 186 -14.53 1.97 -15.64
C ILE A 186 -13.02 2.19 -15.75
N ARG A 187 -12.53 2.63 -16.92
CA ARG A 187 -11.09 2.75 -17.19
C ARG A 187 -10.48 4.13 -16.89
N ALA A 188 -11.29 5.18 -16.88
CA ALA A 188 -10.84 6.56 -16.71
C ALA A 188 -11.67 7.27 -15.64
N PHE A 189 -11.02 8.02 -14.77
CA PHE A 189 -11.66 8.72 -13.66
C PHE A 189 -12.61 9.82 -14.14
N LYS A 190 -12.40 10.32 -15.37
CA LYS A 190 -13.28 11.30 -16.02
C LYS A 190 -14.76 10.92 -15.99
N TYR A 191 -15.06 9.61 -16.08
CA TYR A 191 -16.44 9.11 -15.99
C TYR A 191 -17.07 9.35 -14.61
N TYR A 192 -16.30 9.12 -13.54
CA TYR A 192 -16.75 9.42 -12.17
C TYR A 192 -16.95 10.92 -12.00
N GLU A 193 -16.01 11.75 -12.47
CA GLU A 193 -16.10 13.21 -12.39
C GLU A 193 -17.41 13.75 -12.97
N GLU A 194 -17.80 13.31 -14.17
CA GLU A 194 -19.05 13.72 -14.82
C GLU A 194 -20.30 13.26 -14.07
N ALA A 195 -20.29 12.02 -13.57
CA ALA A 195 -21.39 11.45 -12.82
C ALA A 195 -21.57 12.14 -11.46
N ILE A 196 -20.48 12.41 -10.74
CA ILE A 196 -20.46 13.12 -9.45
C ILE A 196 -20.97 14.55 -9.62
N LYS A 197 -20.47 15.29 -10.63
CA LYS A 197 -20.96 16.64 -10.95
C LYS A 197 -22.47 16.64 -11.22
N THR A 198 -22.96 15.63 -11.95
CA THR A 198 -24.39 15.47 -12.23
C THR A 198 -25.20 15.18 -10.97
N GLN A 199 -24.69 14.32 -10.06
CA GLN A 199 -25.36 14.03 -8.79
C GLN A 199 -25.42 15.27 -7.89
N GLN A 200 -24.31 16.01 -7.77
CA GLN A 200 -24.26 17.23 -6.97
C GLN A 200 -25.23 18.30 -7.49
N GLN A 201 -25.33 18.49 -8.81
CA GLN A 201 -26.30 19.42 -9.41
C GLN A 201 -27.75 19.03 -9.09
N LYS A 202 -28.08 17.74 -9.10
CA LYS A 202 -29.43 17.25 -8.75
C LYS A 202 -29.81 17.54 -7.30
N LEU A 203 -28.84 17.51 -6.38
CA LEU A 203 -29.06 17.85 -4.97
C LEU A 203 -29.25 19.34 -4.75
N GLN A 204 -28.64 20.19 -5.58
CA GLN A 204 -28.79 21.65 -5.50
C GLN A 204 -30.07 22.17 -6.19
N GLN A 205 -30.70 21.38 -7.06
CA GLN A 205 -31.96 21.77 -7.68
C GLN A 205 -33.12 21.63 -6.68
N PRO A 206 -33.99 22.65 -6.53
CA PRO A 206 -35.23 22.48 -5.78
C PRO A 206 -36.05 21.36 -6.44
N LYS A 207 -36.68 20.50 -5.63
CA LYS A 207 -37.61 19.47 -6.12
C LYS A 207 -38.78 20.17 -6.84
N THR A 208 -38.65 20.38 -8.15
CA THR A 208 -39.70 20.96 -8.97
C THR A 208 -40.62 19.83 -9.43
N ASN A 209 -41.92 19.94 -9.16
CA ASN A 209 -42.96 19.01 -9.65
C ASN A 209 -43.24 19.16 -11.16
N VAL A 210 -42.29 19.71 -11.93
CA VAL A 210 -42.49 20.03 -13.35
C VAL A 210 -41.55 19.16 -14.16
N THR A 211 -42.10 18.20 -14.89
CA THR A 211 -41.36 17.42 -15.90
C THR A 211 -40.84 18.38 -16.98
N PRO A 212 -39.51 18.48 -17.21
CA PRO A 212 -38.99 19.27 -18.31
C PRO A 212 -39.47 18.64 -19.63
N PHE A 213 -39.91 19.47 -20.57
CA PHE A 213 -40.26 19.01 -21.90
C PHE A 213 -39.10 18.20 -22.52
N PRO A 214 -39.38 17.05 -23.15
CA PRO A 214 -38.34 16.29 -23.83
C PRO A 214 -37.64 17.19 -24.85
N LYS A 215 -36.32 17.36 -24.70
CA LYS A 215 -35.53 18.14 -25.64
C LYS A 215 -35.75 17.57 -27.04
N PRO A 216 -36.14 18.38 -28.04
CA PRO A 216 -36.33 17.89 -29.39
C PRO A 216 -35.01 17.25 -29.86
N LYS A 217 -35.08 16.01 -30.35
CA LYS A 217 -33.92 15.35 -30.96
C LYS A 217 -33.40 16.28 -32.06
N LYS A 218 -32.17 16.75 -31.94
CA LYS A 218 -31.48 17.42 -33.05
C LYS A 218 -31.35 16.39 -34.16
N GLU A 219 -32.17 16.51 -35.20
CA GLU A 219 -32.02 15.70 -36.40
C GLU A 219 -30.73 16.09 -37.11
N ASN A 220 -29.93 15.08 -37.47
CA ASN A 220 -28.72 15.32 -38.25
C ASN A 220 -29.12 15.78 -39.66
N SER A 221 -28.33 16.66 -40.28
CA SER A 221 -28.63 17.23 -41.60
C SER A 221 -28.86 16.17 -42.68
N ILE A 222 -28.19 15.02 -42.57
CA ILE A 222 -28.34 13.87 -43.47
C ILE A 222 -29.73 13.22 -43.33
N ASP A 223 -30.23 13.07 -42.10
CA ASP A 223 -31.55 12.48 -41.84
C ASP A 223 -32.69 13.38 -42.34
N ALA A 224 -32.51 14.70 -42.21
CA ALA A 224 -33.42 15.70 -42.78
C ALA A 224 -33.44 15.64 -44.32
N LEU A 225 -32.27 15.49 -44.96
CA LEU A 225 -32.15 15.34 -46.41
C LEU A 225 -32.81 14.05 -46.91
N ALA A 226 -32.59 12.93 -46.20
CA ALA A 226 -33.15 11.62 -46.55
C ALA A 226 -34.69 11.62 -46.49
N ARG A 227 -35.27 12.28 -45.48
CA ARG A 227 -36.74 12.42 -45.37
C ARG A 227 -37.31 13.35 -46.44
N PHE A 228 -36.63 14.45 -46.74
CA PHE A 228 -37.01 15.34 -47.84
C PHE A 228 -37.02 14.59 -49.18
N ALA A 229 -35.96 13.83 -49.44
CA ALA A 229 -35.83 12.99 -50.63
C ALA A 229 -36.94 11.94 -50.74
N GLN A 230 -37.28 11.26 -49.63
CA GLN A 230 -38.40 10.31 -49.57
C GLN A 230 -39.76 10.98 -49.83
N LYS A 231 -40.02 12.15 -49.24
CA LYS A 231 -41.30 12.86 -49.39
C LYS A 231 -41.52 13.41 -50.81
N HIS A 232 -40.44 13.80 -51.49
CA HIS A 232 -40.50 14.39 -52.83
C HIS A 232 -40.10 13.42 -53.95
N GLY A 233 -39.89 12.14 -53.65
CA GLY A 233 -39.57 11.12 -54.65
C GLY A 233 -38.22 11.31 -55.34
N VAL A 234 -37.27 11.99 -54.69
CA VAL A 234 -35.94 12.26 -55.22
C VAL A 234 -35.00 11.12 -54.80
N LYS A 235 -34.37 10.42 -55.75
CA LYS A 235 -33.35 9.41 -55.45
C LYS A 235 -32.01 10.09 -55.13
N LEU A 236 -31.53 9.92 -53.90
CA LEU A 236 -30.15 10.27 -53.54
C LEU A 236 -29.22 9.26 -54.25
N GLY A 237 -28.38 9.74 -55.16
CA GLY A 237 -27.48 8.90 -55.95
C GLY A 237 -26.48 8.17 -55.06
N GLY A 238 -26.51 6.84 -55.09
CA GLY A 238 -25.51 6.00 -54.43
C GLY A 238 -24.25 5.87 -55.30
N THR A 239 -23.09 6.07 -54.69
CA THR A 239 -21.81 5.61 -55.23
C THR A 239 -21.63 4.13 -54.88
N HIS A 240 -21.89 3.27 -55.84
CA HIS A 240 -21.13 2.03 -56.10
C HIS A 240 -19.99 2.46 -57.07
N ASP A 241 -18.72 2.09 -56.99
CA ASP A 241 -17.99 0.87 -56.61
C ASP A 241 -16.58 1.29 -56.11
N GLY A 242 -15.75 0.49 -55.45
CA GLY A 242 -15.72 -0.92 -55.10
C GLY A 242 -14.38 -1.21 -54.40
N ASN A 243 -14.23 -2.38 -53.79
CA ASN A 243 -13.14 -3.30 -54.14
C ASN A 243 -13.32 -4.62 -53.37
N THR A 244 -13.24 -5.72 -54.11
CA THR A 244 -12.70 -7.01 -53.69
C THR A 244 -11.32 -6.89 -53.03
#